data_AF-A0A5B8G0F6-F1
#
_entry.id   AF-A0A5B8G0F6-F1
#
_cell.length_a   1.000
_cell.length_b   1.000
_cell.length_c   1.000
_cell.angle_alpha   90.00
_cell.angle_beta   90.00
_cell.angle_gamma   90.00
#
_symmetry.space_group_name_H-M   'P 1'
#
loop_
_entity.id
_entity.type
_entity.pdbx_description
1 polymer ?
#
loop_
_entity_poly.entity_id
_entity_poly.type
_entity_poly.pdbx_seq_one_letter_code
_entity_poly.pdbx_strand_id
1 'polypeptide(L)'
;MTEPADTGATTFSDFLQLINHGDAEITASERLREMLDTLRAHAAENQVSAKGSITVKIDLTLERGMLKAKAAISIKTPAPPATEATLFLSREGNPTAHDPRQGRLNFATTNGGAGETAPRTV
;
A
#
# COMPACT_ATOMS: atom_id res chain seq x y z
N MET A 1 -4.50 -24.97 50.82
CA MET A 1 -5.20 -24.95 49.52
C MET A 1 -4.64 -23.79 48.75
N THR A 2 -3.75 -24.07 47.79
CA THR A 2 -3.15 -23.04 46.93
C THR A 2 -4.09 -22.88 45.73
N GLU A 3 -4.69 -21.71 45.55
CA GLU A 3 -5.43 -21.38 44.33
C GLU A 3 -4.51 -21.60 43.12
N PRO A 4 -4.96 -22.27 42.05
CA PRO A 4 -4.19 -22.29 40.81
C PRO A 4 -4.05 -20.83 40.36
N ALA A 5 -2.82 -20.37 40.16
CA ALA A 5 -2.55 -19.05 39.62
C ALA A 5 -3.27 -18.94 38.27
N ASP A 6 -4.29 -18.07 38.20
CA ASP A 6 -4.98 -17.73 36.97
C ASP A 6 -3.94 -17.08 36.06
N THR A 7 -3.32 -17.93 35.25
CA THR A 7 -2.25 -17.57 34.34
C THR A 7 -2.96 -16.95 33.16
N GLY A 8 -3.30 -15.66 33.29
CA GLY A 8 -4.02 -14.90 32.27
C GLY A 8 -3.35 -14.99 30.91
N ALA A 9 -3.96 -14.41 29.87
CA ALA A 9 -3.48 -14.50 28.49
C ALA A 9 -1.95 -14.38 28.35
N THR A 10 -1.31 -15.48 27.97
CA THR A 10 0.16 -15.54 27.81
C THR A 10 0.59 -15.28 26.38
N THR A 11 -0.32 -15.47 25.42
CA THR A 11 -0.10 -15.19 24.01
C THR A 11 -1.12 -14.19 23.46
N PHE A 12 -0.79 -13.58 22.32
CA PHE A 12 -1.69 -12.67 21.63
C PHE A 12 -3.01 -13.35 21.23
N SER A 13 -2.96 -14.62 20.85
CA SER A 13 -4.16 -15.41 20.51
C SER A 13 -5.03 -15.64 21.74
N ASP A 14 -4.43 -16.00 22.89
CA ASP A 14 -5.18 -16.15 24.15
C ASP A 14 -5.84 -14.83 24.55
N PHE A 15 -5.13 -13.72 24.34
CA PHE A 15 -5.63 -12.38 24.61
C PHE A 15 -6.82 -12.02 23.71
N LEU A 16 -6.75 -12.34 22.42
CA LEU A 16 -7.87 -12.13 21.49
C LEU A 16 -9.07 -13.03 21.80
N GLN A 17 -8.86 -14.25 22.31
CA GLN A 17 -9.94 -15.11 22.80
C GLN A 17 -10.60 -14.56 24.06
N LEU A 18 -9.82 -13.90 24.93
CA LEU A 18 -10.32 -13.24 26.13
C LEU A 18 -11.12 -11.95 25.80
N ILE A 19 -10.69 -11.19 24.81
CA ILE A 19 -11.37 -9.96 24.39
C ILE A 19 -12.65 -10.29 23.63
N ASN A 20 -13.76 -9.65 24.00
CA ASN A 20 -15.08 -9.84 23.37
C ASN A 20 -15.50 -11.32 23.27
N HIS A 21 -15.11 -12.16 24.24
CA HIS A 21 -15.46 -13.59 24.29
C HIS A 21 -15.07 -14.40 23.04
N GLY A 22 -14.02 -13.99 22.32
CA GLY A 22 -13.54 -14.66 21.12
C GLY A 22 -14.21 -14.20 19.83
N ASP A 23 -15.22 -13.31 19.88
CA ASP A 23 -15.85 -12.74 18.69
C ASP A 23 -14.83 -12.02 17.79
N ALA A 24 -13.78 -11.44 18.39
CA ALA A 24 -12.71 -10.79 17.64
C ALA A 24 -11.90 -11.80 16.82
N GLU A 25 -11.61 -12.98 17.37
CA GLU A 25 -10.89 -14.04 16.64
C GLU A 25 -11.76 -14.57 15.49
N ILE A 26 -13.02 -14.88 15.76
CA ILE A 26 -13.97 -15.39 14.76
C ILE A 26 -14.10 -14.37 13.62
N THR A 27 -14.36 -13.10 13.97
CA THR A 27 -14.50 -12.02 12.98
C THR A 27 -13.22 -11.86 12.16
N ALA A 28 -12.03 -11.91 12.78
CA ALA A 28 -10.76 -11.77 12.07
C ALA A 28 -10.53 -12.92 11.10
N SER A 29 -10.83 -14.15 11.51
CA SER A 29 -10.72 -15.37 10.72
C SER A 29 -11.68 -15.36 9.53
N GLU A 30 -12.94 -14.94 9.72
CA GLU A 30 -13.92 -14.77 8.64
C GLU A 30 -13.47 -13.70 7.63
N ARG A 31 -13.04 -12.54 8.13
CA ARG A 31 -12.55 -11.43 7.33
C ARG A 31 -11.29 -11.77 6.53
N LEU A 32 -10.39 -12.56 7.11
CA LEU A 32 -9.21 -13.06 6.41
C LEU A 32 -9.62 -13.97 5.25
N ARG A 33 -10.54 -14.91 5.48
CA ARG A 33 -11.03 -15.80 4.43
C ARG A 33 -11.66 -15.02 3.28
N GLU A 34 -12.56 -14.09 3.59
CA GLU A 34 -13.20 -13.21 2.61
C GLU A 34 -12.18 -12.43 1.76
N MET A 35 -11.14 -11.89 2.41
CA MET A 35 -10.08 -11.16 1.71
C MET A 35 -9.27 -12.07 0.78
N LEU A 36 -8.92 -13.29 1.22
CA LEU A 36 -8.17 -14.25 0.42
C LEU A 36 -8.96 -14.72 -0.81
N ASP A 37 -10.25 -14.94 -0.65
CA ASP A 37 -11.14 -15.32 -1.77
C ASP A 37 -11.25 -14.17 -2.77
N THR A 38 -11.39 -12.93 -2.28
CA THR A 38 -11.44 -11.73 -3.14
C THR A 38 -10.12 -11.50 -3.89
N LEU A 39 -8.98 -11.69 -3.21
CA LEU A 39 -7.65 -11.61 -3.82
C LEU A 39 -7.47 -12.63 -4.94
N ARG A 40 -7.92 -13.88 -4.70
CA ARG A 40 -7.84 -14.96 -5.70
C ARG A 40 -8.71 -14.67 -6.91
N ALA A 41 -9.96 -14.23 -6.70
CA ALA A 41 -10.86 -13.85 -7.78
C ALA A 41 -10.26 -12.72 -8.64
N HIS A 42 -9.77 -11.65 -8.01
CA HIS A 42 -9.17 -10.52 -8.72
C HIS A 42 -7.92 -10.88 -9.52
N ALA A 43 -7.03 -11.69 -8.95
CA ALA A 43 -5.81 -12.13 -9.64
C ALA A 43 -6.14 -13.03 -10.84
N ALA A 44 -7.16 -13.88 -10.74
CA ALA A 44 -7.63 -14.73 -11.84
C ALA A 44 -8.24 -13.92 -12.99
N GLU A 45 -9.06 -12.91 -12.67
CA GLU A 45 -9.75 -12.09 -13.67
C GLU A 45 -8.83 -11.12 -14.43
N ASN A 46 -7.90 -10.49 -13.72
CA ASN A 46 -7.14 -9.36 -14.29
C ASN A 46 -5.70 -9.73 -14.71
N GLN A 47 -5.25 -10.97 -14.47
CA GLN A 47 -3.87 -11.43 -14.71
C GLN A 47 -2.79 -10.49 -14.13
N VAL A 48 -3.11 -9.71 -13.10
CA VAL A 48 -2.23 -8.76 -12.43
C VAL A 48 -2.20 -9.01 -10.93
N SER A 49 -1.16 -8.49 -10.27
CA SER A 49 -1.00 -8.59 -8.81
C SER A 49 -2.11 -7.82 -8.08
N ALA A 50 -2.80 -8.49 -7.15
CA ALA A 50 -3.77 -7.88 -6.25
C ALA A 50 -3.17 -7.76 -4.83
N LYS A 51 -3.46 -6.66 -4.12
CA LYS A 51 -2.93 -6.36 -2.78
C LYS A 51 -4.04 -6.08 -1.78
N GLY A 52 -4.12 -6.85 -0.70
CA GLY A 52 -5.05 -6.63 0.41
C GLY A 52 -4.33 -6.28 1.71
N SER A 53 -5.01 -5.61 2.64
CA SER A 53 -4.51 -5.39 3.99
C SER A 53 -5.59 -5.59 5.04
N ILE A 54 -5.26 -6.27 6.13
CA ILE A 54 -6.11 -6.39 7.32
C ILE A 54 -5.46 -5.59 8.43
N THR A 55 -6.26 -4.79 9.13
CA THR A 55 -5.84 -4.04 10.30
C THR A 55 -6.66 -4.50 11.50
N VAL A 56 -5.97 -4.98 12.52
CA VAL A 56 -6.53 -5.29 13.84
C VAL A 56 -6.13 -4.17 14.78
N LYS A 57 -7.12 -3.40 15.22
CA LYS A 57 -6.93 -2.32 16.21
C LYS A 57 -7.40 -2.81 17.56
N ILE A 58 -6.55 -2.70 18.58
CA ILE A 58 -6.89 -3.05 19.95
C ILE A 58 -6.71 -1.81 20.81
N ASP A 59 -7.81 -1.33 21.38
CA ASP A 59 -7.82 -0.22 22.32
C ASP A 59 -7.81 -0.79 23.75
N LEU A 60 -6.80 -0.39 24.54
CA LEU A 60 -6.61 -0.81 25.92
C LEU A 60 -6.70 0.38 26.86
N THR A 61 -7.53 0.24 27.90
CA THR A 61 -7.68 1.27 28.93
C THR A 61 -7.58 0.63 30.31
N LEU A 62 -6.63 1.10 31.13
CA LEU A 62 -6.46 0.64 32.51
C LEU A 62 -7.08 1.66 33.48
N GLU A 63 -8.13 1.26 34.21
CA GLU A 63 -8.81 2.12 35.19
C GLU A 63 -8.99 1.41 36.52
N ARG A 64 -8.41 1.95 37.60
CA ARG A 64 -8.55 1.43 38.97
C ARG A 64 -8.23 -0.08 39.10
N GLY A 65 -7.23 -0.55 38.35
CA GLY A 65 -6.83 -1.96 38.35
C GLY A 65 -7.64 -2.87 37.41
N MET A 66 -8.65 -2.33 36.72
CA MET A 66 -9.40 -3.08 35.70
C MET A 66 -8.87 -2.74 34.30
N LEU A 67 -8.51 -3.77 33.52
CA LEU A 67 -8.15 -3.63 32.12
C LEU A 67 -9.41 -3.76 31.25
N LYS A 68 -9.77 -2.67 30.56
CA LYS A 68 -10.77 -2.69 29.50
C LYS A 68 -10.05 -2.86 28.17
N ALA A 69 -10.51 -3.80 27.36
CA ALA A 69 -9.94 -4.06 26.04
C ALA A 69 -11.06 -4.11 25.00
N LYS A 70 -10.83 -3.48 23.85
CA LYS A 70 -11.76 -3.48 22.72
C LYS A 70 -10.98 -3.75 21.44
N ALA A 71 -11.37 -4.78 20.70
CA ALA A 71 -10.84 -5.06 19.37
C ALA A 71 -11.77 -4.51 18.28
N ALA A 72 -11.19 -3.94 17.24
CA ALA A 72 -11.86 -3.53 16.02
C ALA A 72 -11.07 -4.02 14.81
N ILE A 73 -11.74 -4.70 13.88
CA ILE A 73 -11.11 -5.30 12.70
C ILE A 73 -11.60 -4.57 11.47
N SER A 74 -10.66 -4.17 10.61
CA SER A 74 -10.95 -3.52 9.34
C SER A 74 -10.17 -4.17 8.21
N ILE A 75 -10.83 -4.38 7.08
CA ILE A 75 -10.22 -4.89 5.85
C ILE A 75 -10.16 -3.75 4.85
N LYS A 76 -9.05 -3.64 4.14
CA LYS A 76 -8.99 -2.94 2.85
C LYS A 76 -8.72 -3.99 1.77
N THR A 77 -9.76 -4.31 1.02
CA THR A 77 -9.71 -5.22 -0.11
C THR A 77 -9.03 -4.51 -1.30
N PRO A 78 -8.37 -5.26 -2.20
CA PRO A 78 -7.53 -4.69 -3.24
C PRO A 78 -8.30 -3.79 -4.19
N ALA A 79 -7.78 -2.59 -4.42
CA ALA A 79 -7.95 -1.96 -5.71
C ALA A 79 -7.03 -2.69 -6.71
N PRO A 80 -7.43 -2.83 -7.99
CA PRO A 80 -6.47 -3.18 -9.04
C PRO A 80 -5.27 -2.21 -8.97
N PRO A 81 -4.05 -2.61 -9.39
CA PRO A 81 -2.92 -1.71 -9.41
C PRO A 81 -3.31 -0.46 -10.19
N ALA A 82 -3.53 0.63 -9.47
CA ALA A 82 -3.85 1.90 -10.08
C ALA A 82 -2.61 2.29 -10.89
N THR A 83 -2.78 2.58 -12.17
CA THR A 83 -1.70 3.03 -13.03
C THR A 83 -1.11 4.30 -12.39
N GLU A 84 0.05 4.18 -11.76
CA GLU A 84 0.69 5.32 -11.10
C GLU A 84 1.14 6.31 -12.19
N ALA A 85 0.48 7.47 -12.23
CA ALA A 85 0.93 8.56 -13.06
C ALA A 85 2.09 9.27 -12.36
N THR A 86 3.32 9.07 -12.85
CA THR A 86 4.46 9.88 -12.42
C THR A 86 4.37 11.25 -13.09
N LEU A 87 4.17 12.30 -12.30
CA LEU A 87 4.12 13.69 -12.74
C LEU A 87 5.28 14.46 -12.11
N PHE A 88 5.86 15.38 -12.88
CA PHE A 88 6.89 16.31 -12.41
C PHE A 88 6.23 17.63 -11.98
N LEU A 89 6.88 18.38 -11.09
CA LEU A 89 6.42 19.73 -10.72
C LEU A 89 7.12 20.76 -11.59
N SER A 90 6.36 21.60 -12.28
CA SER A 90 6.89 22.74 -13.03
C SER A 90 7.53 23.77 -12.09
N ARG A 91 8.28 24.72 -12.66
CA ARG A 91 8.89 25.83 -11.90
C ARG A 91 7.86 26.70 -11.17
N GLU A 92 6.61 26.69 -11.61
CA GLU A 92 5.48 27.40 -11.02
C GLU A 92 4.65 26.54 -10.05
N GLY A 93 5.07 25.28 -9.83
CA GLY A 93 4.41 24.34 -8.91
C GLY A 93 3.25 23.54 -9.52
N ASN A 94 3.01 23.66 -10.83
CA ASN A 94 1.95 22.91 -11.51
C ASN A 94 2.43 21.50 -11.90
N PRO A 95 1.59 20.45 -11.77
CA PRO A 95 1.96 19.09 -12.21
C PRO A 95 2.04 19.01 -13.74
N THR A 96 3.07 18.33 -14.26
CA THR A 96 3.35 18.17 -15.69
C THR A 96 3.84 16.75 -16.00
N ALA A 97 3.48 16.23 -17.18
CA ALA A 97 3.96 14.92 -17.66
C ALA A 97 5.43 14.93 -18.12
N HIS A 98 6.01 16.12 -18.33
CA HIS A 98 7.38 16.29 -18.80
C HIS A 98 8.29 16.76 -17.66
N ASP A 99 9.49 16.18 -17.57
CA ASP A 99 10.51 16.60 -16.61
C ASP A 99 11.02 18.01 -16.99
N PRO A 100 10.79 19.04 -16.15
CA PRO A 100 11.24 20.40 -16.44
C PRO A 100 12.77 20.55 -16.44
N ARG A 101 13.52 19.54 -15.95
CA ARG A 101 14.99 19.48 -16.04
C ARG A 101 15.46 19.03 -17.43
N GLN A 102 14.60 18.35 -18.19
CA GLN A 102 14.85 18.00 -19.59
C GLN A 102 14.53 19.19 -20.49
N GLY A 103 15.31 20.27 -20.37
CA GLY A 103 15.27 21.36 -21.33
C GLY A 103 15.64 20.86 -22.73
N ARG A 104 14.94 21.36 -23.76
CA ARG A 104 15.31 21.13 -25.16
C ARG A 104 16.77 21.56 -25.35
N LEU A 105 17.61 20.66 -25.84
CA LEU A 105 18.90 21.03 -26.42
C LEU A 105 18.58 21.97 -27.59
N ASN A 106 18.73 23.28 -27.35
CA ASN A 106 18.71 24.27 -28.41
C ASN A 106 19.98 24.06 -29.22
N PHE A 107 19.92 23.16 -30.21
CA PHE A 107 20.91 23.13 -31.27
C PHE A 107 20.78 24.47 -32.00
N ALA A 108 21.60 25.43 -31.60
CA ALA A 108 21.81 26.61 -32.42
C ALA A 108 22.39 26.10 -33.74
N THR A 109 21.55 26.07 -34.78
CA THR A 109 22.01 25.96 -36.15
C THR A 109 22.99 27.10 -36.37
N THR A 110 24.29 26.79 -36.26
CA THR A 110 25.35 27.68 -36.69
C THR A 110 25.26 27.72 -38.21
N ASN A 111 24.53 28.71 -38.71
CA ASN A 111 24.63 29.13 -40.10
C ASN A 111 25.96 29.86 -40.27
N GLY A 112 26.91 29.18 -40.93
CA GLY A 112 28.14 29.76 -41.45
C GLY A 112 29.12 28.62 -41.74
N GLY A 113 29.63 28.38 -42.93
CA GLY A 113 29.59 29.09 -44.20
C GLY A 113 30.88 28.72 -44.95
N ALA A 114 30.75 28.35 -46.23
CA ALA A 114 31.80 28.25 -47.26
C ALA A 114 33.00 27.32 -47.02
N GLY A 115 32.99 26.20 -47.76
CA GLY A 115 34.13 25.32 -48.00
C GLY A 115 33.89 24.53 -49.28
N GLU A 116 34.13 25.19 -50.40
CA GLU A 116 34.20 24.68 -51.77
C GLU A 116 34.95 23.34 -51.90
N THR A 117 34.40 22.36 -52.64
CA THR A 117 35.12 21.54 -53.63
C THR A 117 34.20 20.56 -54.40
N ALA A 118 33.99 20.90 -55.68
CA ALA A 118 33.65 20.15 -56.91
C ALA A 118 32.78 18.85 -56.92
N PRO A 119 31.91 18.68 -57.96
CA PRO A 119 31.15 17.45 -58.19
C PRO A 119 32.00 16.36 -58.84
N ARG A 120 31.81 15.10 -58.43
CA ARG A 120 32.42 13.93 -59.08
C ARG A 120 31.33 13.06 -59.70
N THR A 121 31.19 13.18 -61.02
CA THR A 121 30.54 12.21 -61.89
C THR A 121 31.52 11.08 -62.17
N VAL A 122 31.14 9.82 -61.92
CA VAL A 122 31.00 8.70 -62.90
C VAL A 122 30.09 7.67 -62.26
#